data_AF-A0A9E5Y5S5-F1
#
_entry.id   AF-A0A9E5Y5S5-F1
#
_cell.length_a   1.000
_cell.length_b   1.000
_cell.length_c   1.000
_cell.angle_alpha   90.00
_cell.angle_beta   90.00
_cell.angle_gamma   90.00
#
_symmetry.space_group_name_H-M   'P 1'
#
loop_
_entity.id
_entity.type
_entity.pdbx_description
1 polymer ?
#
loop_
_entity_poly.entity_id
_entity_poly.type
_entity_poly.pdbx_seq_one_letter_code
_entity_poly.pdbx_strand_id
1 'polypeptide(L)'
;MKINPFVYHHPAMYGGYYLEGTAHHELACAIELLIKVKPQYTHEDVYEFLTNKTFRSQILQVSQDTDLNRQWDLYEKKIPKKNWYKKAVDIVRRLVYLKDPEPIKEGSKEWQIYNAVVNSKQYFIPVVYQKLMPEERPDRYDVLDKEMLLFRFKTYGFRFIDIPIAVMCNNVPYLEVELEYYHTYQKGLLEIYLPYDEMECMYQAIFNKKYPEKYPYGEFHCYGLENT
;
A
#
# COMPACT_ATOMS: atom_id res chain seq x y z
N MET A 1 -7.17 -2.15 -20.37
CA MET A 1 -6.51 -2.18 -19.06
C MET A 1 -7.24 -3.21 -18.22
N LYS A 2 -6.56 -4.20 -17.63
CA LYS A 2 -7.22 -4.98 -16.58
C LYS A 2 -7.28 -4.09 -15.34
N ILE A 3 -8.29 -4.25 -14.52
CA ILE A 3 -8.56 -3.43 -13.35
C ILE A 3 -8.06 -4.24 -12.17
N ASN A 4 -7.24 -3.70 -11.26
CA ASN A 4 -6.87 -4.42 -10.04
C ASN A 4 -8.14 -4.63 -9.18
N PRO A 5 -8.75 -5.83 -9.17
CA PRO A 5 -10.07 -5.99 -8.57
C PRO A 5 -10.04 -5.76 -7.05
N PHE A 6 -8.89 -5.99 -6.42
CA PHE A 6 -8.73 -5.92 -4.97
C PHE A 6 -8.92 -4.51 -4.42
N VAL A 7 -8.35 -3.48 -5.07
CA VAL A 7 -8.56 -2.08 -4.63
C VAL A 7 -10.00 -1.65 -4.84
N TYR A 8 -10.64 -2.14 -5.90
CA TYR A 8 -12.01 -1.78 -6.27
C TYR A 8 -13.06 -2.41 -5.34
N HIS A 9 -12.71 -3.51 -4.69
CA HIS A 9 -13.53 -4.11 -3.63
C HIS A 9 -13.46 -3.34 -2.30
N HIS A 10 -12.53 -2.39 -2.13
CA HIS A 10 -12.34 -1.62 -0.89
C HIS A 10 -12.36 -0.10 -1.15
N PRO A 11 -13.55 0.49 -1.36
CA PRO A 11 -13.72 1.89 -1.80
C PRO A 11 -13.07 2.92 -0.88
N ALA A 12 -13.25 2.74 0.43
CA ALA A 12 -12.65 3.60 1.45
C ALA A 12 -11.12 3.55 1.43
N MET A 13 -10.53 2.44 0.99
CA MET A 13 -9.08 2.26 0.91
C MET A 13 -8.50 2.88 -0.35
N TYR A 14 -9.27 2.98 -1.45
CA TYR A 14 -8.81 3.55 -2.73
C TYR A 14 -8.22 4.95 -2.54
N GLY A 15 -8.95 5.84 -1.86
CA GLY A 15 -8.51 7.22 -1.61
C GLY A 15 -7.27 7.31 -0.72
N GLY A 16 -7.25 6.55 0.38
CA GLY A 16 -6.10 6.52 1.30
C GLY A 16 -4.84 5.96 0.65
N TYR A 17 -5.02 5.02 -0.27
CA TYR A 17 -3.94 4.30 -0.92
C TYR A 17 -3.24 5.09 -2.02
N TYR A 18 -3.99 5.82 -2.85
CA TYR A 18 -3.40 6.61 -3.94
C TYR A 18 -3.03 8.05 -3.54
N LEU A 19 -3.68 8.62 -2.53
CA LEU A 19 -3.50 10.05 -2.18
C LEU A 19 -2.85 10.30 -0.81
N GLU A 20 -2.55 9.24 -0.05
CA GLU A 20 -1.91 9.26 1.28
C GLU A 20 -2.23 10.52 2.10
N GLY A 21 -3.50 10.69 2.48
CA GLY A 21 -3.94 11.71 3.44
C GLY A 21 -4.37 13.07 2.86
N THR A 22 -3.94 13.49 1.67
CA THR A 22 -4.23 14.86 1.19
C THR A 22 -5.65 15.12 0.69
N ALA A 23 -6.34 14.08 0.21
CA ALA A 23 -7.78 14.11 -0.16
C ALA A 23 -8.42 12.72 -0.21
N HIS A 24 -8.00 11.88 0.72
CA HIS A 24 -8.44 10.48 0.75
C HIS A 24 -9.96 10.36 0.94
N HIS A 25 -10.56 11.22 1.76
CA HIS A 25 -12.00 11.24 2.00
C HIS A 25 -12.79 11.67 0.76
N GLU A 26 -12.35 12.71 0.06
CA GLU A 26 -13.02 13.20 -1.14
C GLU A 26 -13.00 12.15 -2.26
N LEU A 27 -11.86 11.50 -2.46
CA LEU A 27 -11.75 10.44 -3.46
C LEU A 27 -12.53 9.19 -3.05
N ALA A 28 -12.52 8.79 -1.77
CA ALA A 28 -13.34 7.69 -1.28
C ALA A 28 -14.84 7.95 -1.52
N CYS A 29 -15.33 9.15 -1.22
CA CYS A 29 -16.71 9.56 -1.49
C CYS A 29 -17.06 9.46 -2.98
N ALA A 30 -16.17 9.92 -3.88
CA ALA A 30 -16.36 9.77 -5.32
C ALA A 30 -16.49 8.30 -5.73
N ILE A 31 -15.64 7.42 -5.19
CA ILE A 31 -15.68 5.98 -5.47
C ILE A 31 -16.98 5.35 -4.98
N GLU A 32 -17.40 5.66 -3.75
CA GLU A 32 -18.63 5.13 -3.17
C GLU A 32 -19.86 5.52 -3.99
N LEU A 33 -19.92 6.75 -4.49
CA LEU A 33 -20.96 7.21 -5.40
C LEU A 33 -20.93 6.46 -6.74
N LEU A 34 -19.75 6.25 -7.32
CA LEU A 34 -19.59 5.50 -8.55
C LEU A 34 -20.08 4.06 -8.43
N ILE A 35 -19.73 3.35 -7.35
CA ILE A 35 -20.10 1.95 -7.15
C ILE A 35 -21.61 1.75 -7.09
N LYS A 36 -22.36 2.72 -6.54
CA LYS A 36 -23.83 2.64 -6.46
C LYS A 36 -24.49 2.61 -7.83
N VAL A 37 -23.84 3.16 -8.86
CA VAL A 37 -24.38 3.23 -10.23
C VAL A 37 -23.65 2.25 -11.16
N LYS A 38 -22.35 2.06 -10.95
CA LYS A 38 -21.47 1.21 -11.73
C LYS A 38 -20.59 0.36 -10.80
N PRO A 39 -21.08 -0.82 -10.35
CA PRO A 39 -20.34 -1.69 -9.43
C PRO A 39 -18.98 -2.17 -9.97
N GLN A 40 -18.79 -2.15 -11.29
CA GLN A 40 -17.54 -2.48 -11.97
C GLN A 40 -16.89 -1.22 -12.56
N TYR A 41 -16.76 -0.16 -11.75
CA TYR A 41 -16.11 1.07 -12.18
C TYR A 41 -14.63 0.84 -12.53
N THR A 42 -14.04 1.73 -13.31
CA THR A 42 -12.64 1.70 -13.77
C THR A 42 -11.93 3.01 -13.41
N HIS A 43 -10.61 3.11 -13.64
CA HIS A 43 -9.90 4.38 -13.39
C HIS A 43 -10.41 5.49 -14.33
N GLU A 44 -10.87 5.15 -15.53
CA GLU A 44 -11.52 6.05 -16.48
C GLU A 44 -12.82 6.63 -15.91
N ASP A 45 -13.64 5.80 -15.25
CA ASP A 45 -14.87 6.29 -14.61
C ASP A 45 -14.58 7.25 -13.46
N VAL A 46 -13.54 6.97 -12.68
CA VAL A 46 -13.08 7.88 -11.61
C VAL A 46 -12.58 9.19 -12.23
N TYR A 47 -11.80 9.11 -13.30
CA TYR A 47 -11.31 10.28 -14.00
C TYR A 47 -12.45 11.12 -14.58
N GLU A 48 -13.43 10.48 -15.19
CA GLU A 48 -14.61 11.13 -15.75
C GLU A 48 -15.47 11.76 -14.64
N PHE A 49 -15.69 11.08 -13.51
CA PHE A 49 -16.41 11.65 -12.37
C PHE A 49 -15.77 12.95 -11.86
N LEU A 50 -14.43 12.95 -11.75
CA LEU A 50 -13.70 14.13 -11.29
C LEU A 50 -13.79 15.28 -12.32
N THR A 51 -13.65 14.98 -13.61
CA THR A 51 -13.42 16.00 -14.65
C THR A 51 -14.67 16.40 -15.45
N ASN A 52 -15.67 15.54 -15.58
CA ASN A 52 -16.89 15.76 -16.35
C ASN A 52 -18.07 16.06 -15.41
N LYS A 53 -18.50 17.33 -15.40
CA LYS A 53 -19.62 17.78 -14.56
C LYS A 53 -20.94 17.09 -14.91
N THR A 54 -21.21 16.87 -16.20
CA THR A 54 -22.46 16.23 -16.67
C THR A 54 -22.54 14.80 -16.19
N PHE A 55 -21.47 14.02 -16.38
CA PHE A 55 -21.39 12.63 -15.92
C PHE A 55 -21.58 12.54 -14.40
N ARG A 56 -20.86 13.37 -13.64
CA ARG A 56 -21.02 13.45 -12.18
C ARG A 56 -22.43 13.81 -11.75
N SER A 57 -23.08 14.79 -12.40
CA SER A 57 -24.47 15.13 -12.08
C SER A 57 -25.44 13.96 -12.32
N GLN A 58 -25.20 13.15 -13.36
CA GLN A 58 -25.99 11.94 -13.59
C GLN A 58 -25.79 10.92 -12.45
N ILE A 59 -24.54 10.67 -12.04
CA ILE A 59 -24.25 9.76 -10.92
C ILE A 59 -24.93 10.22 -9.62
N LEU A 60 -24.84 11.52 -9.29
CA LEU A 60 -25.47 12.09 -8.09
C LEU A 60 -27.01 11.99 -8.13
N GLN A 61 -27.64 12.15 -9.29
CA GLN A 61 -29.09 12.00 -9.44
C GLN A 61 -29.56 10.56 -9.29
N VAL A 62 -28.75 9.59 -9.74
CA VAL A 62 -29.08 8.17 -9.66
C VAL A 62 -28.77 7.60 -8.27
N SER A 63 -27.74 8.11 -7.59
CA SER A 63 -27.43 7.76 -6.21
C SER A 63 -28.59 8.15 -5.29
N GLN A 64 -29.30 7.15 -4.76
CA GLN A 64 -30.34 7.34 -3.74
C GLN A 64 -29.76 7.69 -2.36
N ASP A 65 -28.44 7.80 -2.22
CA ASP A 65 -27.77 8.13 -0.97
C ASP A 65 -27.65 9.64 -0.79
N THR A 66 -28.61 10.19 -0.05
CA THR A 66 -28.68 11.63 0.22
C THR A 66 -27.50 12.13 1.05
N ASP A 67 -26.91 11.30 1.90
CA ASP A 67 -25.80 11.69 2.77
C ASP A 67 -24.50 11.77 1.98
N LEU A 68 -24.19 10.77 1.15
CA LEU A 68 -23.03 10.80 0.27
C LEU A 68 -23.12 11.93 -0.77
N ASN A 69 -24.30 12.14 -1.35
CA ASN A 69 -24.52 13.25 -2.29
C ASN A 69 -24.24 14.60 -1.61
N ARG A 70 -24.73 14.80 -0.38
CA ARG A 70 -24.48 16.02 0.40
C ARG A 70 -23.01 16.20 0.75
N GLN A 71 -22.30 15.13 1.11
CA GLN A 71 -20.87 15.18 1.38
C GLN A 71 -20.10 15.61 0.12
N TRP A 72 -20.41 15.00 -1.03
CA TRP A 72 -19.78 15.36 -2.29
C TRP A 72 -20.02 16.82 -2.68
N ASP A 73 -21.25 17.33 -2.54
CA ASP A 73 -21.58 18.73 -2.81
C ASP A 73 -20.75 19.72 -1.97
N LEU A 74 -20.39 19.34 -0.74
CA LEU A 74 -19.49 20.13 0.12
C LEU A 74 -18.05 20.12 -0.38
N TYR A 75 -17.59 18.99 -0.94
CA TYR A 75 -16.25 18.85 -1.51
C TYR A 75 -16.14 19.57 -2.85
N GLU A 76 -17.16 19.49 -3.70
CA GLU A 76 -17.19 20.13 -5.02
C GLU A 76 -16.99 21.66 -4.94
N LYS A 77 -17.59 22.30 -3.93
CA LYS A 77 -17.40 23.74 -3.66
C LYS A 77 -15.96 24.13 -3.33
N LYS A 78 -15.13 23.17 -2.89
CA LYS A 78 -13.72 23.38 -2.50
C LYS A 78 -12.74 23.13 -3.65
N ILE A 79 -13.17 22.48 -4.73
CA ILE A 79 -12.35 22.17 -5.91
C ILE A 79 -11.57 23.39 -6.46
N PRO A 80 -12.17 24.59 -6.64
CA PRO A 80 -11.46 25.72 -7.24
C PRO A 80 -10.34 26.29 -6.35
N LYS A 81 -10.29 25.92 -5.07
CA LYS A 81 -9.50 26.62 -4.05
C LYS A 81 -8.34 25.78 -3.48
N LYS A 82 -8.21 24.51 -3.86
CA LYS A 82 -7.31 23.57 -3.16
C LYS A 82 -6.46 22.73 -4.11
N ASN A 83 -5.20 22.54 -3.74
CA ASN A 83 -4.22 21.75 -4.50
C ASN A 83 -4.52 20.25 -4.53
N TRP A 84 -5.30 19.73 -3.57
CA TRP A 84 -5.62 18.30 -3.49
C TRP A 84 -6.35 17.78 -4.74
N TYR A 85 -7.26 18.58 -5.31
CA TYR A 85 -8.05 18.15 -6.46
C TYR A 85 -7.16 18.00 -7.71
N LYS A 86 -6.23 18.94 -7.91
CA LYS A 86 -5.24 18.85 -9.00
C LYS A 86 -4.38 17.59 -8.84
N LYS A 87 -3.85 17.34 -7.62
CA LYS A 87 -3.08 16.13 -7.31
C LYS A 87 -3.90 14.86 -7.60
N ALA A 88 -5.14 14.79 -7.13
CA ALA A 88 -6.02 13.64 -7.34
C ALA A 88 -6.31 13.38 -8.82
N VAL A 89 -6.68 14.41 -9.58
CA VAL A 89 -6.92 14.31 -11.03
C VAL A 89 -5.65 13.88 -11.75
N ASP A 90 -4.49 14.41 -11.41
CA ASP A 90 -3.22 14.03 -12.03
C ASP A 90 -2.85 12.57 -11.77
N ILE A 91 -3.03 12.09 -10.54
CA ILE A 91 -2.80 10.69 -10.16
C ILE A 91 -3.75 9.77 -10.91
N VAL A 92 -5.06 10.02 -10.86
CA VAL A 92 -6.07 9.19 -11.52
C VAL A 92 -5.88 9.19 -13.04
N ARG A 93 -5.55 10.34 -13.65
CA ARG A 93 -5.23 10.44 -15.08
C ARG A 93 -4.08 9.51 -15.47
N ARG A 94 -3.04 9.41 -14.62
CA ARG A 94 -1.93 8.50 -14.88
C ARG A 94 -2.40 7.06 -14.80
N LEU A 95 -3.13 6.68 -13.75
CA LEU A 95 -3.64 5.31 -13.51
C LEU A 95 -4.36 4.70 -14.71
N VAL A 96 -5.10 5.50 -15.50
CA VAL A 96 -5.78 5.07 -16.74
C VAL A 96 -4.86 4.40 -17.77
N TYR A 97 -3.56 4.72 -17.77
CA TYR A 97 -2.64 4.26 -18.80
C TYR A 97 -1.62 3.25 -18.31
N LEU A 98 -1.68 2.89 -17.03
CA LEU A 98 -0.68 2.04 -16.41
C LEU A 98 -1.06 0.56 -16.64
N LYS A 99 -0.05 -0.32 -16.64
CA LYS A 99 -0.26 -1.78 -16.73
C LYS A 99 -0.39 -2.38 -15.34
N ASP A 100 -1.44 -3.15 -15.06
CA ASP A 100 -1.59 -3.81 -13.76
C ASP A 100 -0.29 -4.46 -13.25
N PRO A 101 -0.04 -4.41 -11.93
CA PRO A 101 1.10 -5.09 -11.35
C PRO A 101 1.05 -6.59 -11.65
N GLU A 102 2.21 -7.19 -11.87
CA GLU A 102 2.28 -8.63 -12.05
C GLU A 102 1.83 -9.33 -10.75
N PRO A 103 0.98 -10.36 -10.84
CA PRO A 103 0.61 -11.14 -9.68
C PRO A 103 1.85 -11.83 -9.09
N ILE A 104 1.86 -11.97 -7.76
CA ILE A 104 2.91 -12.72 -7.05
C ILE A 104 2.83 -14.19 -7.52
N LYS A 105 3.90 -14.66 -8.17
CA LYS A 105 3.96 -15.99 -8.77
C LYS A 105 4.13 -17.04 -7.67
N GLU A 106 3.29 -18.06 -7.65
CA GLU A 106 3.44 -19.18 -6.71
C GLU A 106 4.84 -19.79 -6.83
N GLY A 107 5.45 -20.08 -5.67
CA GLY A 107 6.80 -20.63 -5.58
C GLY A 107 7.95 -19.62 -5.81
N SER A 108 7.66 -18.34 -6.13
CA SER A 108 8.71 -17.31 -6.20
C SER A 108 9.20 -16.90 -4.80
N LYS A 109 10.29 -16.14 -4.74
CA LYS A 109 10.80 -15.58 -3.47
C LYS A 109 9.79 -14.61 -2.85
N GLU A 110 9.14 -13.81 -3.67
CA GLU A 110 8.04 -12.93 -3.28
C GLU A 110 6.86 -13.71 -2.69
N TRP A 111 6.55 -14.89 -3.23
CA TRP A 111 5.54 -15.76 -2.63
C TRP A 111 5.93 -16.26 -1.25
N GLN A 112 7.21 -16.62 -1.05
CA GLN A 112 7.71 -17.02 0.27
C GLN A 112 7.62 -15.86 1.28
N ILE A 113 7.98 -14.65 0.88
CA ILE A 113 7.89 -13.44 1.72
C ILE A 113 6.44 -13.11 2.04
N TYR A 114 5.56 -13.15 1.03
CA TYR A 114 4.12 -12.92 1.20
C TYR A 114 3.56 -13.91 2.25
N ASN A 115 3.86 -15.20 2.12
CA ASN A 115 3.41 -16.22 3.07
C ASN A 115 4.03 -16.06 4.46
N ALA A 116 5.29 -15.64 4.57
CA ALA A 116 5.91 -15.36 5.87
C ALA A 116 5.13 -14.26 6.60
N VAL A 117 4.77 -13.17 5.91
CA VAL A 117 3.97 -12.09 6.50
C VAL A 117 2.56 -12.56 6.86
N VAL A 118 1.89 -13.33 6.01
CA VAL A 118 0.56 -13.91 6.31
C VAL A 118 0.61 -14.74 7.59
N ASN A 119 1.57 -15.66 7.69
CA ASN A 119 1.68 -16.62 8.78
C ASN A 119 2.37 -16.07 10.02
N SER A 120 2.86 -14.83 9.97
CA SER A 120 3.56 -14.21 11.09
C SER A 120 2.70 -14.18 12.35
N LYS A 121 3.29 -14.40 13.52
CA LYS A 121 2.59 -14.25 14.81
C LYS A 121 2.33 -12.77 15.15
N GLN A 122 3.04 -11.85 14.50
CA GLN A 122 2.88 -10.42 14.73
C GLN A 122 1.60 -9.89 14.07
N TYR A 123 0.80 -9.12 14.81
CA TYR A 123 -0.33 -8.38 14.24
C TYR A 123 0.15 -7.09 13.54
N PHE A 124 1.15 -6.44 14.12
CA PHE A 124 1.81 -5.26 13.57
C PHE A 124 3.22 -5.62 13.13
N ILE A 125 3.55 -5.29 11.88
CA ILE A 125 4.85 -5.54 11.28
C ILE A 125 5.63 -4.23 11.25
N PRO A 126 6.76 -4.12 11.97
CA PRO A 126 7.62 -2.95 11.89
C PRO A 126 8.21 -2.82 10.48
N VAL A 127 8.14 -1.61 9.92
CA VAL A 127 8.71 -1.32 8.62
C VAL A 127 9.50 -0.02 8.60
N VAL A 128 10.51 0.05 7.74
CA VAL A 128 11.32 1.27 7.54
C VAL A 128 11.32 1.64 6.07
N TYR A 129 10.94 2.86 5.77
CA TYR A 129 10.99 3.40 4.42
C TYR A 129 12.36 4.01 4.19
N GLN A 130 13.26 3.31 3.50
CA GLN A 130 14.60 3.84 3.24
C GLN A 130 14.60 4.97 2.21
N LYS A 131 13.73 4.88 1.19
CA LYS A 131 13.67 5.84 0.07
C LYS A 131 12.24 5.96 -0.44
N LEU A 132 11.43 6.78 0.20
CA LEU A 132 10.13 7.16 -0.33
C LEU A 132 10.02 8.66 -0.43
N MET A 133 9.33 9.09 -1.49
CA MET A 133 9.20 10.44 -2.04
C MET A 133 9.79 11.56 -1.14
N PRO A 134 10.80 12.33 -1.61
CA PRO A 134 11.51 13.36 -0.84
C PRO A 134 10.65 14.46 -0.17
N GLU A 135 9.34 14.48 -0.39
CA GLU A 135 8.47 15.60 -0.02
C GLU A 135 7.33 15.27 0.96
N GLU A 136 7.05 14.00 1.31
CA GLU A 136 5.74 13.69 1.95
C GLU A 136 5.72 12.80 3.22
N ARG A 137 6.85 12.40 3.82
CA ARG A 137 6.78 11.78 5.17
C ARG A 137 7.91 12.26 6.10
N PRO A 138 7.58 12.92 7.24
CA PRO A 138 8.58 13.33 8.23
C PRO A 138 9.20 12.14 8.99
N ASP A 139 8.52 11.00 9.05
CA ASP A 139 8.94 9.86 9.86
C ASP A 139 9.45 8.70 8.98
N ARG A 140 10.74 8.39 9.11
CA ARG A 140 11.45 7.30 8.41
C ARG A 140 10.98 5.89 8.83
N TYR A 141 10.30 5.80 9.97
CA TYR A 141 9.85 4.58 10.62
C TYR A 141 8.33 4.56 10.68
N ASP A 142 7.73 3.41 10.36
CA ASP A 142 6.28 3.22 10.42
C ASP A 142 5.99 1.80 10.94
N VAL A 143 4.81 1.61 11.52
CA VAL A 143 4.35 0.29 11.98
C VAL A 143 3.09 0.00 11.20
N LEU A 144 3.19 -0.92 10.25
CA LEU A 144 2.04 -1.31 9.44
C LEU A 144 1.30 -2.44 10.12
N ASP A 145 -0.03 -2.34 10.16
CA ASP A 145 -0.87 -3.51 10.32
C ASP A 145 -0.50 -4.53 9.22
N LYS A 146 -0.40 -5.81 9.60
CA LYS A 146 -0.14 -6.91 8.67
C LYS A 146 -1.05 -6.85 7.44
N GLU A 147 -2.34 -6.58 7.63
CA GLU A 147 -3.31 -6.50 6.53
C GLU A 147 -2.95 -5.38 5.57
N MET A 148 -2.47 -4.24 6.07
CA MET A 148 -2.04 -3.11 5.25
C MET A 148 -0.79 -3.44 4.43
N LEU A 149 0.19 -4.14 5.02
CA LEU A 149 1.39 -4.58 4.31
C LEU A 149 1.05 -5.60 3.22
N LEU A 150 0.23 -6.61 3.53
CA LEU A 150 -0.25 -7.59 2.56
C LEU A 150 -1.09 -6.94 1.46
N PHE A 151 -1.88 -5.93 1.80
CA PHE A 151 -2.64 -5.13 0.83
C PHE A 151 -1.70 -4.42 -0.15
N ARG A 152 -0.63 -3.79 0.35
CA ARG A 152 0.40 -3.14 -0.48
C ARG A 152 1.09 -4.13 -1.41
N PHE A 153 1.46 -5.31 -0.92
CA PHE A 153 2.07 -6.35 -1.75
C PHE A 153 1.20 -6.82 -2.89
N LYS A 154 -0.09 -7.12 -2.62
CA LYS A 154 -1.04 -7.52 -3.67
C LYS A 154 -1.30 -6.41 -4.68
N THR A 155 -1.21 -5.17 -4.23
CA THR A 155 -1.67 -4.03 -5.01
C THR A 155 -0.56 -3.36 -5.81
N TYR A 156 0.67 -3.28 -5.30
CA TYR A 156 1.82 -2.75 -6.02
C TYR A 156 2.67 -3.84 -6.68
N GLY A 157 2.53 -5.09 -6.23
CA GLY A 157 3.62 -6.04 -6.36
C GLY A 157 4.83 -5.59 -5.52
N PHE A 158 5.82 -6.45 -5.45
CA PHE A 158 7.11 -6.12 -4.85
C PHE A 158 8.17 -7.02 -5.45
N ARG A 159 9.42 -6.58 -5.34
CA ARG A 159 10.59 -7.36 -5.75
C ARG A 159 11.46 -7.62 -4.54
N PHE A 160 11.80 -8.89 -4.32
CA PHE A 160 12.80 -9.23 -3.32
C PHE A 160 14.17 -8.66 -3.70
N ILE A 161 14.84 -8.01 -2.74
CA ILE A 161 16.20 -7.50 -2.91
C ILE A 161 17.19 -8.41 -2.19
N ASP A 162 17.15 -8.43 -0.86
CA ASP A 162 18.01 -9.26 -0.03
C ASP A 162 17.43 -9.43 1.39
N ILE A 163 18.15 -10.19 2.23
CA ILE A 163 17.96 -10.22 3.68
C ILE A 163 19.22 -9.64 4.34
N PRO A 164 19.32 -8.30 4.50
CA PRO A 164 20.48 -7.67 5.12
C PRO A 164 20.40 -7.77 6.65
N ILE A 165 21.48 -7.32 7.29
CA ILE A 165 21.57 -7.20 8.74
C ILE A 165 21.80 -5.73 9.07
N ALA A 166 20.87 -5.12 9.77
CA ALA A 166 21.05 -3.77 10.28
C ALA A 166 22.07 -3.81 11.42
N VAL A 167 23.16 -3.07 11.28
CA VAL A 167 24.18 -2.92 12.34
C VAL A 167 23.83 -1.69 13.16
N MET A 168 22.84 -1.81 14.04
CA MET A 168 22.40 -0.72 14.94
C MET A 168 22.31 -1.23 16.37
N CYS A 169 23.45 -1.22 17.09
CA CYS A 169 23.63 -1.74 18.45
C CYS A 169 23.39 -3.26 18.61
N ASN A 170 22.39 -3.81 17.92
CA ASN A 170 22.11 -5.23 17.72
C ASN A 170 22.07 -5.52 16.21
N ASN A 171 22.54 -6.70 15.82
CA ASN A 171 22.52 -7.17 14.44
C ASN A 171 21.13 -7.75 14.12
N VAL A 172 20.18 -6.91 13.71
CA VAL A 172 18.82 -7.35 13.42
C VAL A 172 18.67 -7.67 11.93
N PRO A 173 18.35 -8.92 11.55
CA PRO A 173 18.06 -9.23 10.16
C PRO A 173 16.73 -8.59 9.76
N TYR A 174 16.65 -8.10 8.54
CA TYR A 174 15.41 -7.59 7.96
C TYR A 174 15.28 -8.04 6.52
N LEU A 175 14.04 -8.03 6.03
CA LEU A 175 13.74 -8.20 4.62
C LEU A 175 13.86 -6.86 3.91
N GLU A 176 14.67 -6.80 2.86
CA GLU A 176 14.67 -5.66 1.96
C GLU A 176 13.86 -6.00 0.72
N VAL A 177 12.80 -5.22 0.50
CA VAL A 177 11.96 -5.33 -0.69
C VAL A 177 11.85 -3.98 -1.39
N GLU A 178 11.72 -4.02 -2.71
CA GLU A 178 11.41 -2.86 -3.52
C GLU A 178 9.92 -2.88 -3.88
N LEU A 179 9.20 -1.85 -3.45
CA LEU A 179 7.85 -1.56 -3.88
C LEU A 179 7.91 -0.61 -5.08
N GLU A 180 7.22 -0.95 -6.16
CA GLU A 180 7.04 -0.05 -7.28
C GLU A 180 5.71 0.70 -7.10
N TYR A 181 5.81 1.99 -6.75
CA TYR A 181 4.63 2.83 -6.54
C TYR A 181 3.98 3.09 -7.89
N TYR A 182 2.94 2.33 -8.17
CA TYR A 182 2.31 2.27 -9.48
C TYR A 182 1.88 3.64 -10.03
N HIS A 183 1.40 4.55 -9.18
CA HIS A 183 0.94 5.88 -9.59
C HIS A 183 2.06 6.90 -9.88
N THR A 184 3.30 6.61 -9.47
CA THR A 184 4.46 7.49 -9.67
C THR A 184 5.65 6.84 -10.36
N TYR A 185 5.64 5.52 -10.55
CA TYR A 185 6.80 4.69 -10.92
C TYR A 185 8.02 4.86 -10.01
N GLN A 186 7.84 5.50 -8.85
CA GLN A 186 8.93 5.62 -7.91
C GLN A 186 9.12 4.27 -7.22
N LYS A 187 10.38 3.87 -7.11
CA LYS A 187 10.76 2.67 -6.40
C LYS A 187 11.05 3.05 -4.97
N GLY A 188 10.25 2.50 -4.06
CA GLY A 188 10.47 2.62 -2.63
C GLY A 188 11.16 1.39 -2.10
N LEU A 189 12.27 1.57 -1.39
CA LEU A 189 12.88 0.51 -0.62
C LEU A 189 12.22 0.44 0.75
N LEU A 190 11.75 -0.75 1.10
CA LEU A 190 11.06 -1.06 2.34
C LEU A 190 11.86 -2.14 3.08
N GLU A 191 12.24 -1.84 4.32
CA GLU A 191 12.73 -2.83 5.27
C GLU A 191 11.54 -3.39 6.05
N ILE A 192 11.48 -4.71 6.21
CA ILE A 192 10.41 -5.40 6.94
C ILE A 192 11.06 -6.29 8.00
N TYR A 193 10.60 -6.16 9.23
CA TYR A 193 11.13 -6.88 10.36
C TYR A 193 10.14 -7.97 10.80
N LEU A 194 10.56 -9.22 10.74
CA LEU A 194 9.82 -10.36 11.28
C LEU A 194 10.54 -10.93 12.51
N PRO A 195 9.86 -11.70 13.37
CA PRO A 195 10.51 -12.46 14.44
C PRO A 195 11.64 -13.35 13.90
N TYR A 196 12.65 -13.59 14.74
CA TYR A 196 13.87 -14.29 14.33
C TYR A 196 13.59 -15.70 13.76
N ASP A 197 12.72 -16.48 14.40
CA ASP A 197 12.32 -17.81 13.95
C ASP A 197 11.66 -17.77 12.55
N GLU A 198 10.86 -16.75 12.29
CA GLU A 198 10.19 -16.54 11.00
C GLU A 198 11.19 -16.09 9.92
N MET A 199 12.12 -15.19 10.27
CA MET A 199 13.22 -14.78 9.39
C MET A 199 14.12 -15.96 9.02
N GLU A 200 14.44 -16.82 9.99
CA GLU A 200 15.21 -18.04 9.79
C GLU A 200 14.52 -18.98 8.80
N CYS A 201 13.24 -19.31 9.05
CA CYS A 201 12.46 -20.19 8.18
C CYS A 201 12.39 -19.67 6.74
N MET A 202 12.14 -18.37 6.59
CA MET A 202 12.05 -17.74 5.28
C MET A 202 13.39 -17.70 4.54
N TYR A 203 14.51 -17.43 5.22
CA TYR A 203 15.82 -17.49 4.59
C TYR A 203 16.11 -18.90 4.07
N GLN A 204 15.84 -19.92 4.89
CA GLN A 204 16.03 -21.32 4.48
C GLN A 204 15.15 -21.66 3.27
N ALA A 205 13.91 -21.17 3.23
CA ALA A 205 13.01 -21.34 2.09
C ALA A 205 13.51 -20.64 0.81
N ILE A 206 14.05 -19.41 0.92
CA ILE A 206 14.50 -18.61 -0.23
C ILE A 206 15.84 -19.11 -0.80
N PHE A 207 16.78 -19.48 0.06
CA PHE A 207 18.14 -19.83 -0.34
C PHE A 207 18.41 -21.33 -0.36
N ASN A 208 17.46 -22.15 0.09
CA ASN A 208 17.57 -23.60 0.21
C ASN A 208 18.87 -24.04 0.92
N LYS A 209 19.21 -23.34 2.01
CA LYS A 209 20.40 -23.61 2.81
C LYS A 209 20.16 -23.20 4.25
N LYS A 210 20.89 -23.81 5.17
CA LYS A 210 20.80 -23.52 6.60
C LYS A 210 21.06 -22.03 6.86
N TYR A 211 20.22 -21.43 7.71
CA TYR A 211 20.49 -20.08 8.21
C TYR A 211 21.80 -20.11 9.00
N PRO A 212 22.68 -19.10 8.85
CA PRO A 212 23.94 -19.08 9.60
C PRO A 212 23.70 -19.22 11.11
N GLU A 213 24.39 -20.17 11.75
CA GLU A 213 24.21 -20.48 13.19
C GLU A 213 24.70 -19.36 14.14
N LYS A 214 25.49 -18.40 13.62
CA LYS A 214 26.20 -17.43 14.43
C LYS A 214 25.73 -16.01 14.11
N TYR A 215 24.65 -15.59 14.77
CA TYR A 215 24.40 -14.18 15.05
C TYR A 215 24.61 -13.99 16.55
N PRO A 216 25.59 -13.18 16.99
CA PRO A 216 25.84 -13.01 18.40
C PRO A 216 24.67 -12.22 19.02
N TYR A 217 24.21 -12.69 20.19
CA TYR A 217 23.40 -12.01 21.22
C TYR A 217 21.87 -12.26 21.26
N GLY A 218 21.48 -13.03 22.30
CA GLY A 218 20.33 -12.82 23.21
C GLY A 218 18.91 -13.21 22.76
N GLU A 219 18.08 -13.60 23.74
CA GLU A 219 16.66 -13.94 23.55
C GLU A 219 15.79 -12.69 23.35
N PHE A 220 14.83 -12.79 22.44
CA PHE A 220 13.91 -11.70 22.06
C PHE A 220 12.80 -11.54 23.12
N HIS A 221 12.68 -10.37 23.75
CA HIS A 221 11.50 -9.98 24.53
C HIS A 221 10.92 -8.64 24.07
N CYS A 222 9.63 -8.41 24.38
CA CYS A 222 8.81 -7.29 23.91
C CYS A 222 9.31 -5.87 24.27
N TYR A 223 10.43 -5.74 25.00
CA TYR A 223 11.04 -4.46 25.39
C TYR A 223 12.51 -4.30 24.96
N GLY A 224 13.03 -5.17 24.08
CA GLY A 224 14.43 -5.14 23.64
C GLY A 224 15.33 -6.12 24.42
N LEU A 225 16.55 -6.32 23.90
CA LEU A 225 17.54 -7.29 24.38
C LEU A 225 18.30 -6.77 25.61
N GLU A 226 18.46 -7.60 26.64
CA GLU A 226 19.49 -7.43 27.66
C GLU A 226 20.77 -8.17 27.24
N ASN A 227 21.93 -7.54 27.43
CA ASN A 227 23.22 -8.18 27.26
C ASN A 227 23.43 -9.20 28.39
N THR A 228 23.84 -10.42 28.04
CA THR A 228 24.56 -11.30 28.98
C THR A 228 25.94 -10.75 29.29
#